data_AF-A0A415UDN4-F1
#
_entry.id   AF-A0A415UDN4-F1
#
_cell.length_a   1.000
_cell.length_b   1.000
_cell.length_c   1.000
_cell.angle_alpha   90.00
_cell.angle_beta   90.00
_cell.angle_gamma   90.00
#
_symmetry.space_group_name_H-M   'P 1'
#
loop_
_entity.id
_entity.type
_entity.pdbx_description
1 polymer ?
#
loop_
_entity_poly.entity_id
_entity_poly.type
_entity_poly.pdbx_seq_one_letter_code
_entity_poly.pdbx_strand_id
1 'polypeptide(L)' 'MPDERKENMKYFDIHVTYDNAKDGAGYSIFVKANTSNEDKVLQYAIDNHLFEEDGDEKYVDYIEEINEKDYCNVIGG' A
#
# COMPACT_ATOMS: atom_id res chain seq x y z
N MET A 1 21.62 -14.88 23.16
CA MET A 1 21.44 -13.58 22.50
C MET A 1 20.60 -13.85 21.27
N PRO A 2 19.34 -13.40 21.17
CA PRO A 2 18.58 -13.54 19.93
C PRO A 2 18.82 -12.28 19.09
N ASP A 3 19.86 -12.36 18.28
CA ASP A 3 20.09 -11.46 17.16
C ASP A 3 19.21 -11.92 15.97
N GLU A 4 18.91 -11.00 15.06
CA GLU A 4 18.01 -11.16 13.92
C GLU A 4 16.51 -11.27 14.24
N ARG A 5 15.92 -10.14 14.63
CA ARG A 5 14.59 -9.82 14.09
C ARG A 5 14.78 -9.69 12.58
N LYS A 6 14.59 -10.79 11.83
CA LYS A 6 14.18 -10.67 10.44
C LYS A 6 12.94 -9.79 10.49
N GLU A 7 13.10 -8.53 10.14
CA GLU A 7 12.00 -7.65 9.79
C GLU A 7 11.29 -8.40 8.65
N ASN A 8 10.19 -9.09 8.97
CA ASN A 8 9.39 -9.79 7.98
C ASN A 8 8.74 -8.70 7.15
N MET A 9 9.50 -8.21 6.17
CA MET A 9 9.04 -7.24 5.19
C MET A 9 7.80 -7.82 4.55
N LYS A 10 6.70 -7.10 4.72
CA LYS A 10 5.41 -7.40 4.13
C LYS A 10 5.16 -6.42 3.01
N TYR A 11 4.38 -6.91 2.05
CA TYR A 11 4.06 -6.19 0.84
C TYR A 11 2.55 -5.97 0.85
N PHE A 12 2.13 -4.78 0.50
CA PHE A 12 0.74 -4.37 0.55
C PHE A 12 0.35 -3.74 -0.78
N ASP A 13 -0.87 -4.00 -1.20
CA ASP A 13 -1.57 -3.29 -2.27
C ASP A 13 -2.68 -2.45 -1.63
N ILE A 14 -2.56 -1.13 -1.72
CA ILE A 14 -3.60 -0.19 -1.31
C ILE A 14 -4.44 0.10 -2.54
N HIS A 15 -5.67 -0.40 -2.56
CA HIS A 15 -6.60 -0.14 -3.64
C HIS A 15 -7.38 1.14 -3.39
N VAL A 16 -7.22 2.10 -4.28
CA VAL A 16 -7.97 3.36 -4.31
C VAL A 16 -9.05 3.24 -5.38
N THR A 17 -10.32 3.39 -4.99
CA THR A 17 -11.45 3.38 -5.93
C THR A 17 -12.19 4.70 -5.88
N TYR A 18 -12.44 5.27 -7.06
CA TYR A 18 -13.23 6.49 -7.18
C TYR A 18 -14.72 6.20 -7.33
N ASP A 19 -15.20 5.01 -6.93
CA ASP A 19 -16.55 4.49 -7.16
C ASP A 19 -17.63 5.58 -6.97
N ASN A 20 -18.04 6.17 -8.10
CA ASN A 20 -18.98 7.29 -8.21
C ASN A 20 -18.60 8.62 -7.52
N ALA A 21 -17.43 8.75 -6.92
CA ALA A 21 -16.96 9.96 -6.24
C ALA A 21 -16.17 10.91 -7.14
N LYS A 22 -15.54 10.40 -8.21
CA LYS A 22 -14.78 11.17 -9.22
C LYS A 22 -14.75 10.41 -10.55
N ASP A 23 -14.65 11.14 -11.66
CA ASP A 23 -14.46 10.57 -12.99
C ASP A 23 -13.02 10.04 -13.09
N GLY A 24 -12.84 8.71 -13.08
CA GLY A 24 -11.53 8.06 -13.14
C GLY A 24 -11.59 6.56 -12.85
N ALA A 25 -10.62 5.82 -13.39
CA ALA A 25 -10.36 4.45 -12.93
C ALA A 25 -9.61 4.52 -11.60
N GLY A 26 -10.00 3.68 -10.63
CA GLY A 26 -9.22 3.49 -9.41
C GLY A 26 -7.79 3.04 -9.72
N TYR A 27 -6.89 3.21 -8.77
CA TYR A 27 -5.48 2.85 -8.90
C TYR A 27 -4.98 2.12 -7.65
N SER A 28 -3.85 1.43 -7.79
CA SER A 28 -3.23 0.64 -6.72
C SER A 28 -1.89 1.25 -6.32
N ILE A 29 -1.64 1.35 -5.01
CA ILE A 29 -0.37 1.79 -4.45
C ILE A 29 0.30 0.60 -3.77
N PHE A 30 1.48 0.23 -4.25
CA PHE A 30 2.24 -0.88 -3.69
C PHE A 30 3.22 -0.40 -2.63
N VAL A 31 3.06 -0.90 -1.41
CA VAL A 31 3.85 -0.49 -0.25
C VAL A 31 4.63 -1.66 0.33
N LYS A 32 5.90 -1.41 0.65
CA LYS A 32 6.76 -2.35 1.37
C LYS A 32 6.96 -1.86 2.79
N ALA A 33 6.46 -2.59 3.79
CA ALA A 33 6.51 -2.18 5.19
C ALA A 33 6.84 -3.35 6.13
N ASN A 34 7.54 -3.06 7.24
CA ASN A 34 7.74 -4.04 8.32
C ASN A 34 6.60 -3.95 9.35
N THR A 35 5.37 -4.07 8.89
CA THR A 35 4.18 -4.09 9.75
C THR A 35 3.10 -4.97 9.15
N SER A 36 2.15 -5.40 9.96
CA SER A 36 0.94 -6.13 9.52
C SER A 36 -0.33 -5.34 9.82
N ASN A 37 -0.18 -4.09 10.24
CA ASN A 37 -1.30 -3.24 10.60
C ASN A 37 -1.56 -2.29 9.42
N GLU A 38 -2.75 -2.41 8.83
CA GLU A 38 -3.16 -1.67 7.65
C GLU A 38 -3.17 -0.15 7.91
N ASP A 39 -3.57 0.31 9.10
CA ASP A 39 -3.52 1.74 9.45
C ASP A 39 -2.10 2.31 9.37
N LYS A 40 -1.10 1.53 9.80
CA LYS A 40 0.31 1.93 9.70
C LYS A 40 0.81 1.94 8.26
N VAL A 41 0.32 1.02 7.43
CA VAL A 41 0.64 0.99 6.00
C VAL A 41 0.04 2.20 5.31
N LEU A 42 -1.21 2.53 5.60
CA LEU A 42 -1.89 3.72 5.09
C LEU A 42 -1.17 4.99 5.53
N GLN A 43 -0.86 5.12 6.83
CA GLN A 43 -0.13 6.27 7.34
C GLN A 43 1.24 6.42 6.70
N TYR A 44 1.93 5.30 6.42
CA TYR A 44 3.19 5.31 5.70
C TYR A 44 3.03 5.82 4.26
N ALA A 45 1.98 5.41 3.55
CA ALA A 45 1.68 5.89 2.20
C ALA A 45 1.37 7.39 2.18
N ILE A 46 0.66 7.90 3.19
CA ILE A 46 0.37 9.33 3.36
C ILE A 46 1.67 10.11 3.64
N ASP A 47 2.48 9.66 4.61
CA ASP A 47 3.71 10.35 5.04
C ASP A 47 4.77 10.40 3.91
N ASN A 48 4.78 9.41 3.03
CA ASN A 48 5.67 9.34 1.87
C ASN A 48 5.07 9.93 0.59
N HIS A 49 3.89 10.56 0.65
CA HIS A 49 3.20 11.12 -0.51
C HIS A 49 3.08 10.13 -1.70
N LEU A 50 2.68 8.89 -1.42
CA LEU A 50 2.53 7.84 -2.44
C LEU A 50 1.20 7.92 -3.21
N PHE A 51 0.26 8.75 -2.74
CA PHE A 51 -0.99 9.03 -3.43
C PHE A 51 -0.75 9.97 -4.61
N GLU A 52 -1.57 9.87 -5.67
CA GLU A 52 -1.42 10.72 -6.85
C GLU A 52 -1.82 12.17 -6.55
N GLU A 53 -2.92 12.37 -5.79
CA GLU A 53 -3.39 13.68 -5.37
C GLU A 53 -3.62 13.75 -3.84
N ASP A 54 -3.46 14.95 -3.28
CA ASP A 54 -3.79 15.22 -1.88
C ASP A 54 -5.28 14.97 -1.62
N GLY A 55 -5.59 14.13 -0.63
CA GLY A 55 -6.95 13.76 -0.27
C GLY A 55 -7.45 12.48 -0.94
N ASP A 56 -6.62 11.78 -1.73
CA ASP A 56 -6.97 10.47 -2.29
C ASP A 56 -7.01 9.36 -1.24
N GLU A 57 -6.41 9.56 -0.07
CA GLU A 57 -6.46 8.62 1.04
C GLU A 57 -7.88 8.32 1.54
N LYS A 58 -8.85 9.20 1.24
CA LYS A 58 -10.28 9.00 1.55
C LYS A 58 -11.00 8.07 0.58
N TYR A 59 -10.39 7.78 -0.57
CA TYR A 59 -10.90 6.90 -1.62
C TYR A 59 -10.28 5.50 -1.54
N VAL A 60 -9.51 5.21 -0.49
CA VAL A 60 -9.01 3.87 -0.22
C VAL A 60 -10.19 2.94 0.07
N ASP A 61 -10.33 1.90 -0.76
CA ASP A 61 -11.38 0.89 -0.62
C ASP A 61 -10.96 -0.19 0.38
N TYR A 62 -9.79 -0.78 0.14
CA TYR A 62 -9.18 -1.80 1.00
C TYR A 62 -7.66 -1.84 0.84
N ILE A 63 -7.01 -2.45 1.82
CA ILE A 63 -5.57 -2.72 1.81
C ILE A 63 -5.41 -4.24 1.85
N GLU A 64 -4.71 -4.82 0.88
CA GLU A 64 -4.45 -6.26 0.83
C GLU A 64 -2.96 -6.54 1.07
N GLU A 65 -2.66 -7.54 1.91
CA GLU A 65 -1.29 -8.07 2.02
C GLU A 65 -1.02 -8.99 0.83
N ILE A 66 -0.07 -8.60 -0.02
CA ILE A 66 0.38 -9.38 -1.17
C ILE A 66 1.72 -10.06 -0.87
N ASN A 67 2.08 -11.04 -1.70
CA ASN A 67 3.38 -11.68 -1.58
C ASN A 67 4.46 -10.88 -2.30
N GLU A 68 5.72 -11.11 -1.92
CA GLU A 68 6.89 -10.50 -2.57
C GLU A 68 6.91 -10.69 -4.08
N LYS A 69 6.46 -11.84 -4.55
CA LYS A 69 6.43 -12.16 -5.98
C LYS A 69 5.48 -11.23 -6.74
N ASP A 70 4.28 -11.01 -6.21
CA ASP A 70 3.28 -10.13 -6.81
C ASP A 70 3.79 -8.68 -6.79
N TYR A 71 4.36 -8.24 -5.67
CA TYR A 71 5.00 -6.93 -5.55
C TYR A 71 6.14 -6.71 -6.56
N CYS A 72 7.02 -7.70 -6.73
CA CYS A 72 8.12 -7.62 -7.71
C CYS A 72 7.60 -7.60 -9.15
N ASN A 73 6.50 -8.30 -9.43
CA ASN A 73 5.91 -8.36 -10.77
C ASN A 73 5.29 -7.01 -11.18
N VAL A 74 4.70 -6.28 -10.24
CA VAL A 74 4.08 -4.98 -10.52
C VAL A 74 5.10 -3.83 -10.54
N ILE A 75 6.11 -3.83 -9.67
CA ILE A 75 7.14 -2.77 -9.64
C ILE A 75 8.21 -2.96 -10.72
N GLY A 76 8.49 -4.21 -11.11
CA GLY A 76 9.53 -4.56 -12.08
C GLY A 76 9.07 -4.68 -13.54
N GLY A 77 7.80 -4.37 -13.82
CA GLY A 77 7.17 -4.47 -15.14
C GLY A 77 7.48 -3.31 -16.07
#